data_AF-M1ZXP0-F1
#
_entry.id   AF-M1ZXP0-F1
#
_cell.length_a   1.000
_cell.length_b   1.000
_cell.length_c   1.000
_cell.angle_alpha   90.00
_cell.angle_beta   90.00
_cell.angle_gamma   90.00
#
_symmetry.space_group_name_H-M   'P 1'
#
loop_
_entity.id
_entity.type
_entity.pdbx_description
1 polymer ?
#
loop_
_entity_poly.entity_id
_entity_poly.type
_entity_poly.pdbx_seq_one_letter_code
_entity_poly.pdbx_strand_id
1 'polypeptide(L)'
;MFFFGIFGINTKQEEVEDFENLVCKKCGILSRYTVIKTYNVFHFFFIPLIKWGEKYYLKSRCCNTIYAISKENLDRVREDRTLNNIDLEEIYSENSSANNSKIICNSCGKEIDSSFKYCPHCGKRIYF
;
A
#
# COMPACT_ATOMS: atom_id res chain seq x y z
N MET A 1 41.09 -20.08 12.45
CA MET A 1 40.25 -19.13 13.21
C MET A 1 39.13 -18.68 12.28
N PHE A 2 37.90 -19.16 12.46
CA PHE A 2 36.79 -18.82 11.57
C PHE A 2 36.08 -17.58 12.11
N PHE A 3 36.18 -16.46 11.40
CA PHE A 3 35.29 -15.32 11.62
C PHE A 3 33.99 -15.60 10.88
N PHE A 4 32.95 -15.97 11.62
CA PHE A 4 31.59 -15.94 11.10
C PHE A 4 31.15 -14.48 11.03
N GLY A 5 31.23 -13.88 9.85
CA GLY A 5 30.69 -12.55 9.61
C GLY A 5 29.16 -12.60 9.55
N ILE A 6 28.49 -11.79 10.37
CA ILE A 6 27.04 -11.61 10.32
C ILE A 6 26.77 -10.45 9.37
N PHE A 7 26.22 -10.77 8.20
CA PHE A 7 25.79 -9.81 7.18
C PHE A 7 24.28 -9.96 6.96
N GLY A 8 23.61 -8.86 6.61
CA GLY A 8 22.18 -8.89 6.31
C GLY A 8 21.73 -7.77 5.38
N ILE A 9 20.69 -8.03 4.60
CA ILE A 9 19.99 -7.03 3.79
C ILE A 9 18.59 -6.89 4.35
N ASN A 10 18.23 -5.67 4.76
CA ASN A 10 16.91 -5.36 5.26
C ASN A 10 16.25 -4.29 4.40
N THR A 11 14.97 -4.43 4.13
CA THR A 11 14.17 -3.38 3.50
C THR A 11 13.59 -2.48 4.58
N LYS A 12 13.86 -1.18 4.50
CA LYS A 12 13.30 -0.16 5.39
C LYS A 12 12.22 0.63 4.67
N GLN A 13 11.22 1.06 5.43
CA GLN A 13 10.15 1.94 4.98
C GLN A 13 10.05 3.12 5.94
N GLU A 14 9.91 4.33 5.41
CA GLU A 14 9.71 5.55 6.18
C GLU A 14 8.76 6.52 5.45
N GLU A 15 8.02 7.29 6.22
CA GLU A 15 7.20 8.40 5.71
C GLU A 15 8.08 9.65 5.65
N VAL A 16 8.21 10.23 4.46
CA VAL A 16 9.22 11.28 4.21
C VAL A 16 8.59 12.67 4.21
N GLU A 17 7.38 12.78 3.66
CA GLU A 17 6.69 14.06 3.49
C GLU A 17 5.19 13.86 3.22
N ASP A 18 4.45 14.96 3.30
CA ASP A 18 3.03 15.01 3.02
C ASP A 18 2.69 16.15 2.07
N PHE A 19 1.75 15.89 1.16
CA PHE A 19 1.17 16.89 0.27
C PHE A 19 -0.30 17.10 0.61
N GLU A 20 -0.68 18.35 0.86
CA GLU A 20 -2.06 18.73 1.16
C GLU A 20 -2.75 19.35 -0.06
N ASN A 21 -4.08 19.28 -0.08
CA ASN A 21 -4.93 19.88 -1.13
C ASN A 21 -4.65 19.36 -2.54
N LEU A 22 -4.27 18.08 -2.67
CA LEU A 22 -4.14 17.41 -3.97
C LEU A 22 -5.43 16.68 -4.33
N VAL A 23 -5.84 16.78 -5.60
CA VAL A 23 -7.00 16.05 -6.11
C VAL A 23 -6.65 14.56 -6.19
N CYS A 24 -7.42 13.72 -5.51
CA CYS A 24 -7.21 12.29 -5.54
C CYS A 24 -7.50 11.71 -6.92
N LYS A 25 -6.55 10.98 -7.53
CA LYS A 25 -6.73 10.34 -8.84
C LYS A 25 -7.85 9.30 -8.88
N LYS A 26 -8.14 8.65 -7.75
CA LYS A 26 -9.20 7.64 -7.67
C LYS A 26 -10.58 8.23 -7.36
N CYS A 27 -10.66 9.13 -6.36
CA CYS A 27 -11.94 9.62 -5.87
C CYS A 27 -12.33 11.01 -6.40
N GLY A 28 -11.41 11.76 -7.01
CA GLY A 28 -11.65 13.12 -7.50
C GLY A 28 -11.79 14.19 -6.42
N ILE A 29 -11.71 13.83 -5.14
CA ILE A 29 -11.85 14.75 -4.00
C ILE A 29 -10.47 15.27 -3.59
N LEU A 30 -10.41 16.52 -3.10
CA LEU A 30 -9.22 17.08 -2.48
C LEU A 30 -8.84 16.29 -1.23
N SER A 31 -7.60 15.83 -1.18
CA SER A 31 -7.08 14.99 -0.11
C SER A 31 -5.62 15.32 0.21
N ARG A 32 -5.13 14.66 1.27
CA ARG A 32 -3.72 14.62 1.62
C ARG A 32 -3.11 13.33 1.09
N TYR A 33 -1.89 13.43 0.59
CA TYR A 33 -1.06 12.31 0.20
C TYR A 33 0.17 12.22 1.08
N THR A 34 0.44 11.04 1.62
CA THR A 34 1.66 10.75 2.37
C THR A 34 2.64 10.03 1.47
N VAL A 35 3.88 10.53 1.40
CA VAL A 35 4.96 9.93 0.61
C VAL A 35 5.68 8.90 1.47
N ILE A 36 5.65 7.66 0.99
CA ILE A 36 6.32 6.53 1.62
C ILE A 36 7.55 6.21 0.78
N LYS A 37 8.72 6.18 1.41
CA LYS A 37 9.98 5.76 0.78
C LYS A 37 10.38 4.40 1.31
N THR A 38 10.75 3.51 0.39
CA THR A 38 11.29 2.19 0.70
C THR A 38 12.68 2.05 0.10
N TYR A 39 13.62 1.47 0.84
CA TYR A 39 14.98 1.21 0.35
C TYR A 39 15.60 0.03 1.08
N ASN A 40 16.61 -0.58 0.45
CA ASN A 40 17.37 -1.65 1.05
C ASN A 40 18.58 -1.09 1.79
N VAL A 41 18.93 -1.71 2.92
CA VAL A 41 20.10 -1.39 3.73
C VAL A 41 20.92 -2.64 3.95
N PHE A 42 22.20 -2.59 3.57
CA PHE A 42 23.17 -3.61 3.91
C PHE A 42 23.76 -3.34 5.28
N HIS A 43 23.70 -4.33 6.15
CA HIS A 43 24.31 -4.31 7.46
C HIS A 43 25.51 -5.26 7.48
N PHE A 44 26.63 -4.77 8.03
CA PHE A 44 27.80 -5.57 8.38
C PHE A 44 28.00 -5.47 9.88
N PHE A 45 27.91 -6.60 10.60
CA PHE A 45 27.96 -6.60 12.06
C PHE A 45 27.02 -5.55 12.67
N PHE A 46 25.77 -5.52 12.18
CA PHE A 46 24.72 -4.57 12.57
C PHE A 46 24.94 -3.10 12.18
N ILE A 47 26.12 -2.72 11.68
CA ILE A 47 26.40 -1.36 11.20
C ILE A 47 25.82 -1.19 9.78
N PRO A 48 24.89 -0.24 9.53
CA PRO A 48 24.37 0.02 8.19
C PRO A 48 25.46 0.67 7.32
N LEU A 49 25.87 0.00 6.23
CA LEU A 49 26.95 0.48 5.36
C LEU A 49 26.45 1.10 4.06
N ILE A 50 25.50 0.45 3.39
CA ILE A 50 25.10 0.82 2.03
C ILE A 50 23.57 0.88 1.96
N LYS A 51 23.03 1.91 1.32
CA LYS A 51 21.60 2.06 1.02
C LYS A 51 21.39 2.06 -0.51
N TRP A 52 20.39 1.33 -1.02
CA TRP A 52 20.09 1.29 -2.46
C TRP A 52 18.63 0.91 -2.74
N GLY A 53 18.26 0.97 -4.02
CA GLY A 53 16.95 0.51 -4.49
C GLY A 53 15.80 1.35 -3.97
N GLU A 54 15.97 2.67 -3.92
CA GLU A 54 14.94 3.59 -3.46
C GLU A 54 13.69 3.50 -4.34
N LYS A 55 12.55 3.31 -3.69
CA LYS A 55 11.22 3.32 -4.31
C LYS A 55 10.34 4.29 -3.54
N TYR A 56 9.45 4.97 -4.26
CA TYR A 56 8.56 5.96 -3.70
C TYR A 56 7.12 5.59 -3.98
N TYR A 57 6.27 5.84 -2.99
CA TYR A 57 4.85 5.55 -3.05
C TYR A 57 4.05 6.72 -2.50
N LEU A 58 2.86 6.93 -3.05
CA LEU A 58 1.91 7.94 -2.60
C LEU A 58 0.70 7.24 -1.99
N LYS A 59 0.46 7.45 -0.70
CA LYS A 59 -0.74 6.97 -0.01
C LYS A 59 -1.75 8.10 0.15
N SER A 60 -2.90 7.97 -0.48
CA SER A 60 -4.02 8.90 -0.32
C SER A 60 -4.74 8.70 1.02
N ARG A 61 -5.10 9.79 1.70
CA ARG A 61 -5.86 9.72 2.97
C ARG A 61 -7.35 9.41 2.76
N CYS A 62 -7.94 9.85 1.66
CA CYS A 62 -9.39 9.72 1.45
C CYS A 62 -9.86 8.27 1.19
N CYS A 63 -9.04 7.46 0.51
CA CYS A 63 -9.43 6.10 0.10
C CYS A 63 -8.33 5.06 0.31
N ASN A 64 -7.26 5.43 1.01
CA ASN A 64 -6.11 4.57 1.30
C ASN A 64 -5.50 3.88 0.07
N THR A 65 -5.65 4.50 -1.11
CA THR A 65 -5.01 4.01 -2.34
C THR A 65 -3.54 4.39 -2.33
N ILE A 66 -2.69 3.42 -2.68
CA ILE A 66 -1.25 3.52 -2.78
C ILE A 66 -0.86 3.46 -4.25
N TYR A 67 -0.11 4.47 -4.68
CA TYR A 67 0.43 4.55 -6.04
C TYR A 67 1.95 4.44 -6.03
N ALA A 68 2.53 3.75 -7.00
CA ALA A 68 3.95 3.85 -7.32
C ALA A 68 4.22 5.19 -7.98
N ILE A 69 5.31 5.85 -7.60
CA ILE A 69 5.77 7.06 -8.27
C ILE A 69 7.29 7.00 -8.48
N SER A 70 7.74 7.41 -9.66
CA SER A 70 9.17 7.62 -9.93
C SER A 70 9.67 8.86 -9.21
N LYS A 71 10.97 8.92 -8.90
CA LYS A 71 11.59 10.09 -8.29
C LYS A 71 11.37 11.38 -9.12
N GLU A 72 11.51 11.31 -10.43
CA GLU A 72 11.28 12.45 -11.33
C GLU A 72 9.86 13.02 -11.20
N ASN A 73 8.83 12.18 -11.30
CA ASN A 73 7.45 12.60 -11.09
C ASN A 73 7.20 13.14 -9.67
N LEU A 74 7.84 12.56 -8.64
CA LEU A 74 7.71 13.07 -7.27
C LEU A 74 8.31 14.48 -7.14
N ASP A 75 9.46 14.74 -7.75
CA ASP A 75 10.09 16.07 -7.77
C ASP A 75 9.20 17.10 -8.48
N ARG A 76 8.51 16.71 -9.55
CA ARG A 76 7.51 17.56 -10.22
C ARG A 76 6.30 17.87 -9.32
N VAL A 77 5.80 16.90 -8.55
CA VAL A 77 4.73 17.15 -7.56
C VAL A 77 5.19 18.14 -6.49
N ARG A 78 6.47 18.09 -6.09
CA ARG A 78 7.04 18.98 -5.09
C ARG A 78 7.06 20.44 -5.58
N GLU A 79 7.34 20.66 -6.86
CA GLU A 79 7.37 21.99 -7.49
C GLU A 79 5.97 22.49 -7.82
N ASP A 80 5.20 21.71 -8.58
CA ASP A 80 3.91 22.15 -9.14
C ASP A 80 2.73 22.00 -8.16
N ARG A 81 2.92 21.26 -7.05
CA ARG A 81 1.87 20.92 -6.07
C ARG A 81 0.59 20.38 -6.71
N THR A 82 0.74 19.56 -7.75
CA THR A 82 -0.37 18.93 -8.45
C THR A 82 0.00 17.54 -8.94
N LEU A 83 -1.00 16.66 -9.04
CA LEU A 83 -0.86 15.35 -9.67
C LEU A 83 -1.34 15.36 -11.13
N ASN A 84 -1.66 16.53 -11.68
CA ASN A 84 -2.12 16.65 -13.07
C ASN A 84 -1.00 16.24 -14.04
N ASN A 85 -1.36 15.50 -15.09
CA ASN A 85 -0.42 14.99 -16.11
C ASN A 85 0.67 14.05 -15.59
N ILE A 86 0.52 13.52 -14.38
CA ILE A 86 1.37 12.46 -13.85
C ILE A 86 0.60 11.15 -13.94
N ASP A 87 1.21 10.19 -14.62
CA ASP A 87 0.74 8.80 -14.63
C ASP A 87 1.20 8.10 -13.35
N LEU A 88 0.25 7.47 -12.66
CA LEU A 88 0.46 6.84 -11.37
C LEU A 88 0.03 5.38 -11.48
N GLU A 89 0.95 4.47 -11.18
CA GLU A 89 0.65 3.04 -11.14
C GLU A 89 -0.03 2.70 -9.80
N GLU A 90 -1.32 2.33 -9.83
CA GLU A 90 -2.04 1.90 -8.62
C GLU A 90 -1.52 0.51 -8.17
N ILE A 91 -0.90 0.45 -6.98
CA ILE A 91 -0.37 -0.80 -6.42
C ILE A 91 -1.38 -1.46 -5.49
N TYR A 92 -2.12 -0.64 -4.75
CA TYR A 92 -3.08 -1.11 -3.78
C TYR A 92 -4.19 -0.08 -3.62
N SER A 93 -5.41 -0.57 -3.44
CA SER A 93 -6.50 0.27 -2.98
C SER A 93 -7.43 -0.54 -2.11
N GLU A 94 -7.77 0.03 -0.96
CA GLU A 94 -8.79 -0.52 -0.07
C GLU A 94 -10.17 -0.59 -0.74
N ASN A 95 -10.37 0.11 -1.87
CA ASN A 95 -11.62 0.14 -2.63
C ASN A 95 -11.40 -0.22 -4.11
N SER A 96 -10.67 -1.29 -4.37
CA SER A 96 -10.85 -2.06 -5.61
C SER A 96 -11.88 -3.14 -5.32
N SER A 97 -12.95 -3.16 -6.10
CA SER A 97 -14.12 -4.03 -6.01
C SER A 97 -13.84 -5.54 -6.06
N ALA A 98 -13.10 -6.06 -5.08
CA ALA A 98 -13.11 -7.46 -4.70
C ALA A 98 -14.11 -7.61 -3.56
N ASN A 99 -15.38 -7.81 -3.94
CA ASN A 99 -16.37 -8.62 -3.22
C ASN A 99 -16.04 -8.94 -1.75
N ASN A 100 -16.08 -7.95 -0.86
CA ASN A 100 -16.65 -8.19 0.47
C ASN A 100 -18.16 -8.01 0.35
N SER A 101 -18.77 -8.74 -0.60
CA SER A 101 -20.21 -8.93 -0.57
C SER A 101 -20.45 -9.80 0.65
N LYS A 102 -20.68 -9.17 1.79
CA LYS A 102 -21.24 -9.85 2.94
C LYS A 102 -22.55 -10.47 2.46
N ILE A 103 -22.53 -11.78 2.28
CA ILE A 103 -23.71 -12.53 1.90
C ILE A 103 -24.42 -12.97 3.19
N ILE A 104 -25.72 -13.13 3.12
CA ILE A 104 -26.49 -13.64 4.25
C ILE A 104 -26.65 -15.13 4.04
N CYS A 105 -26.29 -15.93 5.04
CA CYS A 105 -26.47 -17.38 4.94
C CYS A 105 -27.97 -17.72 4.87
N ASN A 106 -28.44 -18.32 3.78
CA ASN A 106 -29.84 -18.73 3.61
C ASN A 106 -30.33 -19.78 4.63
N SER A 107 -29.44 -20.35 5.44
CA SER A 107 -29.78 -21.39 6.40
C SER A 107 -29.88 -20.89 7.85
N CYS A 108 -29.11 -19.87 8.23
CA CYS A 108 -29.12 -19.34 9.60
C CYS A 108 -29.31 -17.83 9.70
N GLY A 109 -29.37 -17.12 8.58
CA GLY A 109 -29.63 -15.67 8.52
C GLY A 109 -28.49 -14.78 9.00
N LYS A 110 -27.30 -15.32 9.30
CA LYS A 110 -26.14 -14.52 9.72
C LYS A 110 -25.35 -14.00 8.52
N GLU A 111 -24.81 -12.80 8.67
CA GLU A 111 -23.84 -12.22 7.74
C GLU A 111 -22.56 -13.06 7.74
N ILE A 112 -22.08 -13.36 6.54
CA ILE A 112 -20.88 -14.12 6.29
C ILE A 112 -20.11 -13.49 5.14
N ASP A 113 -18.80 -13.59 5.20
CA ASP A 113 -17.95 -13.15 4.11
C ASP A 113 -18.11 -14.07 2.90
N SER A 114 -18.19 -13.52 1.69
CA SER A 114 -18.29 -14.26 0.43
C SER A 114 -17.08 -15.17 0.15
N SER A 115 -15.98 -15.02 0.89
CA SER A 115 -14.80 -15.87 0.80
C SER A 115 -14.97 -17.26 1.43
N PHE A 116 -15.99 -17.48 2.26
CA PHE A 116 -16.21 -18.77 2.93
C PHE A 116 -16.95 -19.78 2.03
N LYS A 117 -16.48 -21.04 1.98
CA LYS A 117 -17.18 -22.15 1.30
C LYS A 117 -18.31 -22.75 2.15
N TYR A 118 -18.22 -22.60 3.46
CA TYR A 118 -19.20 -23.08 4.44
C TYR A 118 -19.46 -22.00 5.48
N CYS A 119 -20.70 -21.87 5.93
CA CYS A 119 -21.06 -20.90 6.97
C CYS A 119 -20.39 -21.28 8.30
N PRO A 120 -19.58 -20.39 8.92
CA PRO A 120 -18.91 -20.67 10.19
C PRO A 120 -19.88 -20.81 11.38
N HIS A 121 -21.13 -20.36 11.23
CA HIS A 121 -22.14 -20.42 12.30
C HIS A 121 -23.03 -21.66 12.26
N CYS A 122 -23.23 -22.26 11.09
CA CYS A 122 -24.16 -23.40 10.94
C CYS A 122 -23.62 -24.56 10.11
N GLY A 123 -22.41 -24.46 9.56
CA GLY A 123 -21.76 -25.52 8.78
C GLY A 123 -22.36 -25.77 7.39
N LYS A 124 -23.40 -25.05 6.98
CA LYS A 124 -24.03 -25.23 5.66
C LYS A 124 -23.13 -24.71 4.55
N ARG A 125 -23.02 -25.47 3.45
CA ARG A 125 -22.29 -25.04 2.25
C ARG A 125 -22.98 -23.84 1.60
N ILE A 126 -22.19 -22.87 1.19
CA ILE A 126 -22.66 -21.67 0.50
C ILE A 126 -22.63 -21.97 -1.00
N TYR A 127 -23.76 -21.76 -1.65
CA TYR A 127 -23.89 -21.81 -3.12
C TYR A 127 -23.93 -20.37 -3.61
N PHE A 128 -23.09 -20.03 -4.59
CA PHE A 128 -23.04 -18.73 -5.25
C PHE A 128 -24.24 -18.55 -6.18
#